data_AF-A0A965PRF7-F1
#
_entry.id   AF-A0A965PRF7-F1
#
_cell.length_a   1.000
_cell.length_b   1.000
_cell.length_c   1.000
_cell.angle_alpha   90.00
_cell.angle_beta   90.00
_cell.angle_gamma   90.00
#
_symmetry.space_group_name_H-M   'P 1'
#
loop_
_entity.id
_entity.type
_entity.pdbx_description
1 polymer ?
#
loop_
_entity_poly.entity_id
_entity_poly.type
_entity_poly.pdbx_seq_one_letter_code
_entity_poly.pdbx_strand_id
1 'polypeptide(L)'
;MTEVKNAIIRGATLTKADHGVLSAWIELDYGGTCQGFGGYALYLPKSCTHHSLTGPAGHFIWRVLEIADVAEWGKLVGKTIRVRGDHGGVEAIGHIVKDDWFCPREDFKGLA
;
A
#
# COMPACT_ATOMS: atom_id res chain seq x y z
N MET A 1 -18.40 -2.50 -9.46
CA MET A 1 -18.38 -1.04 -9.29
C MET A 1 -17.46 -0.77 -8.12
N THR A 2 -16.51 0.14 -8.29
CA THR A 2 -15.63 0.57 -7.20
C THR A 2 -16.43 1.36 -6.18
N GLU A 3 -16.25 1.04 -4.91
CA GLU A 3 -16.90 1.67 -3.77
C GLU A 3 -15.87 2.30 -2.84
N VAL A 4 -16.31 3.29 -2.06
CA VAL A 4 -15.49 3.91 -1.01
C VAL A 4 -15.99 3.46 0.34
N LYS A 5 -15.11 2.86 1.13
CA LYS A 5 -15.38 2.35 2.48
C LYS A 5 -14.28 2.78 3.44
N ASN A 6 -14.59 2.81 4.72
CA ASN A 6 -13.57 2.98 5.76
C ASN A 6 -13.07 1.62 6.21
N ALA A 7 -11.79 1.53 6.53
CA ALA A 7 -11.17 0.33 7.07
C ALA A 7 -10.19 0.68 8.19
N ILE A 8 -9.96 -0.28 9.08
CA ILE A 8 -8.89 -0.21 10.08
C ILE A 8 -7.72 -1.03 9.53
N ILE A 9 -6.51 -0.48 9.58
CA ILE A 9 -5.30 -1.25 9.29
C ILE A 9 -5.08 -2.21 10.46
N ARG A 10 -5.21 -3.52 10.23
CA ARG A 10 -5.00 -4.56 11.25
C ARG A 10 -3.61 -5.18 11.22
N GLY A 11 -2.92 -5.04 10.09
CA GLY A 11 -1.59 -5.61 9.86
C GLY A 11 -0.80 -4.76 8.86
N ALA A 12 0.51 -4.70 9.04
CA ALA A 12 1.41 -4.00 8.14
C ALA A 12 2.72 -4.77 8.04
N THR A 13 3.07 -5.20 6.83
CA THR A 13 4.21 -6.06 6.55
C THR A 13 5.08 -5.42 5.48
N LEU A 14 6.39 -5.33 5.76
CA LEU A 14 7.42 -5.00 4.78
C LEU A 14 8.38 -6.20 4.72
N THR A 15 8.48 -6.85 3.57
CA THR A 15 9.16 -8.14 3.47
C THR A 15 9.90 -8.32 2.14
N LYS A 16 10.92 -9.18 2.15
CA LYS A 16 11.58 -9.70 0.95
C LYS A 16 11.18 -11.14 0.61
N ALA A 17 10.33 -11.74 1.43
CA ALA A 17 9.94 -13.15 1.30
C ALA A 17 8.88 -13.37 0.20
N ASP A 18 8.21 -12.29 -0.22
CA ASP A 18 7.18 -12.30 -1.26
C ASP A 18 7.87 -12.34 -2.63
N HIS A 19 7.93 -13.51 -3.25
CA HIS A 19 8.60 -13.76 -4.54
C HIS A 19 10.08 -13.31 -4.62
N GLY A 20 10.76 -13.13 -3.47
CA GLY A 20 12.17 -12.71 -3.42
C GLY A 20 12.42 -11.24 -3.73
N VAL A 21 11.37 -10.42 -3.78
CA VAL A 21 11.43 -8.96 -4.03
C VAL A 21 10.99 -8.21 -2.79
N LEU A 22 11.42 -6.95 -2.64
CA LEU A 22 10.86 -6.10 -1.59
C LEU A 22 9.40 -5.80 -1.93
N SER A 23 8.50 -6.21 -1.05
CA SER A 23 7.06 -5.94 -1.15
C SER A 23 6.56 -5.41 0.18
N ALA A 24 5.53 -4.57 0.12
CA ALA A 24 4.81 -4.10 1.28
C ALA A 24 3.33 -4.47 1.16
N TRP A 25 2.72 -4.78 2.29
CA TRP A 25 1.31 -5.12 2.42
C TRP A 25 0.74 -4.44 3.67
N ILE A 26 -0.45 -3.85 3.55
CA ILE A 26 -1.30 -3.51 4.68
C ILE A 26 -2.59 -4.33 4.60
N GLU A 27 -3.00 -4.87 5.73
CA GLU A 27 -4.24 -5.63 5.87
C GLU A 27 -5.33 -4.70 6.40
N LEU A 28 -6.45 -4.67 5.69
CA LEU A 28 -7.57 -3.78 5.93
C LEU A 28 -8.74 -4.59 6.48
N ASP A 29 -9.33 -4.11 7.57
CA ASP A 29 -10.53 -4.68 8.19
C ASP A 29 -11.71 -3.72 8.04
N TYR A 30 -12.77 -4.18 7.39
CA TYR A 30 -14.02 -3.44 7.18
C TYR A 30 -15.09 -3.74 8.25
N GLY A 31 -14.73 -4.41 9.35
CA GLY A 31 -15.65 -4.82 10.42
C GLY A 31 -16.26 -6.21 10.20
N GLY A 32 -15.49 -7.14 9.63
CA GLY A 32 -15.92 -8.53 9.40
C GLY A 32 -15.41 -9.15 8.11
N THR A 33 -15.01 -8.33 7.13
CA THR A 33 -14.31 -8.75 5.93
C THR A 33 -12.95 -8.06 5.85
N CYS A 34 -11.99 -8.69 5.16
CA CYS A 34 -10.65 -8.16 5.07
C CYS A 34 -10.08 -8.25 3.65
N GLN A 35 -9.23 -7.29 3.32
CA GLN A 35 -8.49 -7.26 2.05
C GLN A 35 -7.07 -6.75 2.28
N GLY A 36 -6.16 -7.13 1.39
CA GLY A 36 -4.80 -6.61 1.36
C GLY A 36 -4.67 -5.46 0.37
N PHE A 37 -3.91 -4.43 0.74
CA PHE A 37 -3.41 -3.40 -0.18
C PHE A 37 -1.88 -3.45 -0.21
N GLY A 38 -1.29 -3.62 -1.39
CA GLY A 38 0.13 -3.87 -1.53
C GLY A 38 0.46 -4.84 -2.65
N GLY A 39 1.55 -5.59 -2.49
CA GLY A 39 1.97 -6.63 -3.45
C GLY A 39 2.70 -6.12 -4.68
N TYR A 40 3.08 -4.85 -4.69
CA TYR A 40 3.92 -4.29 -5.74
C TYR A 40 5.38 -4.71 -5.52
N ALA A 41 6.09 -5.02 -6.60
CA ALA A 41 7.54 -5.23 -6.57
C ALA A 41 8.23 -3.87 -6.38
N LEU A 42 8.45 -3.49 -5.12
CA LEU A 42 9.00 -2.18 -4.74
C LEU A 42 10.50 -2.06 -5.03
N TYR A 43 11.22 -3.17 -4.89
CA TYR A 43 12.64 -3.26 -5.22
C TYR A 43 13.01 -4.69 -5.61
N LEU A 44 13.72 -4.82 -6.73
CA LEU A 44 14.24 -6.08 -7.23
C LEU A 44 15.69 -6.28 -6.74
N PRO A 45 16.09 -7.48 -6.30
CA PRO A 45 17.48 -7.77 -5.96
C PRO A 45 18.39 -7.72 -7.19
N LYS A 46 19.70 -7.55 -6.97
CA LYS A 46 20.72 -7.50 -8.04
C LYS A 46 20.76 -8.73 -8.95
N SER A 47 20.21 -9.85 -8.49
CA SER A 47 20.08 -11.09 -9.28
C SER A 47 19.02 -10.99 -10.39
N CYS A 48 18.13 -10.00 -10.36
CA CYS A 48 17.13 -9.77 -11.40
C CYS A 48 17.68 -8.91 -12.54
N THR A 49 17.36 -9.26 -13.79
CA THR A 49 17.77 -8.52 -14.99
C THR A 49 17.29 -7.07 -15.03
N HIS A 50 16.12 -6.79 -14.44
CA HIS A 50 15.51 -5.46 -14.38
C HIS A 50 15.82 -4.73 -13.07
N HIS A 51 16.89 -5.10 -12.37
CA HIS A 51 17.29 -4.42 -11.14
C HIS A 51 17.58 -2.92 -11.38
N SER A 52 16.99 -2.07 -10.54
CA SER A 52 17.30 -0.64 -10.48
C SER A 52 17.27 -0.17 -9.03
N LEU A 53 18.13 0.80 -8.70
CA LEU A 53 18.12 1.48 -7.41
C LEU A 53 16.99 2.51 -7.30
N THR A 54 16.46 3.02 -8.42
CA THR A 54 15.46 4.10 -8.46
C THR A 54 14.03 3.58 -8.50
N GLY A 55 13.75 2.49 -7.77
CA GLY A 55 12.43 1.87 -7.71
C GLY A 55 11.40 2.68 -6.90
N PRO A 56 10.12 2.30 -6.97
CA PRO A 56 9.03 3.03 -6.32
C PRO A 56 8.95 2.82 -4.79
N ALA A 57 9.88 2.07 -4.18
CA ALA A 57 9.84 1.69 -2.77
C ALA A 57 9.68 2.89 -1.81
N GLY A 58 10.52 3.91 -1.99
CA GLY A 58 10.47 5.10 -1.14
C GLY A 58 9.12 5.82 -1.23
N HIS A 59 8.60 5.98 -2.46
CA HIS A 59 7.31 6.61 -2.70
C HIS A 59 6.15 5.82 -2.08
N PHE A 60 6.11 4.50 -2.29
CA PHE A 60 5.05 3.66 -1.73
C PHE A 60 5.02 3.76 -0.20
N ILE A 61 6.17 3.60 0.45
CA ILE A 61 6.28 3.65 1.91
C ILE A 61 5.84 5.02 2.41
N TRP A 62 6.34 6.10 1.81
CA TRP A 62 6.01 7.47 2.19
C TRP A 62 4.51 7.74 2.09
N ARG A 63 3.88 7.41 0.95
CA ARG A 63 2.45 7.67 0.74
C ARG A 63 1.57 6.88 1.70
N VAL A 64 1.92 5.64 2.04
CA VAL A 64 1.18 4.88 3.05
C VAL A 64 1.27 5.55 4.44
N LEU A 65 2.46 6.04 4.82
CA LEU A 65 2.66 6.76 6.08
C LEU A 65 1.89 8.09 6.13
N GLU A 66 1.89 8.85 5.03
CA GLU A 66 1.15 10.11 4.92
C GLU A 66 -0.37 9.92 5.02
N ILE A 67 -0.90 8.91 4.33
CA ILE A 67 -2.34 8.61 4.33
C ILE A 67 -2.82 8.17 5.72
N ALA A 68 -2.01 7.39 6.44
CA ALA A 68 -2.32 6.93 7.78
C ALA A 68 -1.94 7.94 8.89
N ASP A 69 -1.32 9.06 8.53
CA ASP A 69 -0.85 10.11 9.44
C ASP A 69 0.01 9.54 10.58
N VAL A 70 1.11 8.87 10.20
CA VAL A 70 2.09 8.27 11.10
C VAL A 70 3.52 8.52 10.63
N ALA A 71 4.46 8.60 11.58
CA ALA A 71 5.88 8.76 11.28
C ALA A 71 6.62 7.43 11.04
N GLU A 72 6.05 6.31 11.48
CA GLU A 72 6.73 5.02 11.52
C GLU A 72 5.82 3.90 11.03
N TRP A 73 6.37 2.97 10.23
CA TRP A 73 5.62 1.84 9.67
C TRP A 73 4.96 0.96 10.75
N GLY A 74 5.67 0.75 11.87
CA GLY A 74 5.14 -0.01 13.02
C GLY A 74 3.94 0.63 13.72
N LYS A 75 3.57 1.88 13.38
CA LYS A 75 2.42 2.61 13.94
C LYS A 75 1.19 2.59 13.04
N LEU A 76 1.23 1.88 11.91
CA LEU A 76 0.10 1.76 10.98
C LEU A 76 -1.08 1.00 11.60
N VAL A 77 -0.81 -0.05 12.39
CA VAL A 77 -1.87 -0.89 12.98
C VAL A 77 -2.75 -0.06 13.91
N GLY A 78 -4.06 -0.18 13.73
CA GLY A 78 -5.09 0.55 14.46
C GLY A 78 -5.48 1.89 13.83
N LYS A 79 -4.82 2.34 12.75
CA LYS A 79 -5.21 3.55 12.02
C LYS A 79 -6.40 3.29 11.11
N THR A 80 -7.34 4.24 11.11
CA THR A 80 -8.49 4.23 10.23
C THR A 80 -8.19 5.03 8.97
N ILE A 81 -8.47 4.45 7.81
CA ILE A 81 -8.28 5.09 6.50
C ILE A 81 -9.52 4.90 5.63
N ARG A 82 -9.62 5.67 4.55
CA ARG A 82 -10.55 5.42 3.46
C ARG A 82 -9.92 4.44 2.48
N VAL A 83 -10.75 3.64 1.84
CA VAL A 83 -10.36 2.64 0.86
C VAL A 83 -11.29 2.76 -0.33
N ARG A 84 -10.72 2.81 -1.54
CA ARG A 84 -11.45 2.75 -2.80
C ARG A 84 -11.09 1.44 -3.49
N GLY A 85 -12.09 0.58 -3.73
CA GLY A 85 -11.87 -0.74 -4.29
C GLY A 85 -13.17 -1.48 -4.54
N ASP A 86 -13.06 -2.75 -4.91
CA ASP A 86 -14.18 -3.69 -4.98
C ASP A 86 -13.74 -5.07 -4.46
N HIS A 87 -14.56 -6.11 -4.66
CA HIS A 87 -14.22 -7.46 -4.22
C HIS A 87 -12.95 -8.02 -4.89
N GLY A 88 -12.55 -7.48 -6.05
CA GLY A 88 -11.40 -7.92 -6.84
C GLY A 88 -10.09 -7.28 -6.37
N GLY A 89 -10.16 -6.20 -5.61
CA GLY A 89 -8.98 -5.60 -5.00
C GLY A 89 -9.15 -4.15 -4.58
N VAL A 90 -8.12 -3.64 -3.92
CA VAL A 90 -8.03 -2.26 -3.49
C VAL A 90 -7.28 -1.44 -4.54
N GLU A 91 -7.95 -0.44 -5.09
CA GLU A 91 -7.40 0.47 -6.08
C GLU A 91 -6.55 1.56 -5.40
N ALA A 92 -7.08 2.17 -4.35
CA ALA A 92 -6.46 3.29 -3.65
C ALA A 92 -6.79 3.31 -2.16
N ILE A 93 -5.90 3.91 -1.38
CA ILE A 93 -6.15 4.27 0.02
C ILE A 93 -6.22 5.78 0.15
N GLY A 94 -7.03 6.27 1.08
CA GLY A 94 -7.29 7.70 1.27
C GLY A 94 -7.18 8.09 2.73
N HIS A 95 -6.71 9.31 2.98
CA HIS A 95 -6.66 9.83 4.35
C HIS A 95 -8.08 9.96 4.90
N ILE A 96 -8.30 9.72 6.19
CA ILE A 96 -9.65 9.62 6.77
C ILE A 96 -10.45 10.93 6.73
N VAL A 97 -9.78 12.07 6.96
CA VAL A 97 -10.40 13.41 6.92
C VAL A 97 -10.02 14.23 5.67
N LYS A 98 -8.73 14.32 5.33
CA LYS A 98 -8.21 15.07 4.18
C LYS A 98 -8.63 14.40 2.86
N ASP A 99 -8.92 15.20 1.83
CA ASP A 99 -9.13 14.69 0.47
C ASP A 99 -7.81 14.37 -0.24
N ASP A 100 -7.06 13.44 0.37
CA ASP A 100 -5.80 12.92 -0.15
C ASP A 100 -5.93 11.42 -0.40
N TRP A 101 -5.47 10.98 -1.57
CA TRP A 101 -5.55 9.61 -2.05
C TRP A 101 -4.20 9.16 -2.60
N PHE A 102 -3.87 7.90 -2.34
CA PHE A 102 -2.72 7.21 -2.91
C PHE A 102 -3.20 6.05 -3.77
N CYS A 103 -2.87 6.09 -5.07
CA CYS A 103 -3.23 5.05 -6.02
C CYS A 103 -1.95 4.56 -6.73
N PRO A 104 -1.35 3.43 -6.30
CA PRO A 104 -0.06 2.99 -6.82
C PRO A 104 -0.03 2.85 -8.34
N ARG A 105 -1.15 2.44 -8.96
CA ARG A 105 -1.27 2.33 -10.42
C ARG A 105 -1.15 3.67 -11.13
N GLU A 106 -1.61 4.75 -10.52
CA GLU A 106 -1.51 6.11 -11.05
C GLU A 106 -0.16 6.74 -10.70
N ASP A 107 0.25 6.64 -9.43
CA ASP A 107 1.51 7.17 -8.92
C ASP A 107 2.74 6.57 -9.61
N PHE A 108 2.66 5.31 -10.06
CA PHE A 108 3.77 4.64 -10.76
C PHE A 108 3.69 4.73 -12.29
N LYS A 109 2.71 5.46 -12.86
CA LYS A 109 2.68 5.66 -14.31
C LYS A 109 3.97 6.32 -14.77
N GLY A 110 4.64 5.71 -15.74
CA GLY A 110 5.92 6.19 -16.27
C GLY A 110 7.17 5.69 -15.55
N LEU A 111 7.03 4.83 -14.52
CA LEU A 111 8.15 4.10 -13.91
C LEU A 111 8.38 2.71 -14.54
N ALA A 112 7.69 2.41 -15.64
CA ALA A 112 7.80 1.16 -16.41
C ALA A 112 8.75 1.33 -17.60
#